data_AF-A0A928H5Z5-F1
#
_entry.id   AF-A0A928H5Z5-F1
#
_cell.length_a   1.000
_cell.length_b   1.000
_cell.length_c   1.000
_cell.angle_alpha   90.00
_cell.angle_beta   90.00
_cell.angle_gamma   90.00
#
_symmetry.space_group_name_H-M   'P 1'
#
loop_
_entity.id
_entity.type
_entity.pdbx_description
1 polymer ?
#
loop_
_entity_poly.entity_id
_entity_poly.type
_entity_poly.pdbx_seq_one_letter_code
_entity_poly.pdbx_strand_id
1 'polypeptide(L)'
;MFDIAPEEARLLLNVAMMATGGNRFVSAAKILAALGRFRPGDPSLAAANAMLFISMGDFQGAVDYIDREALPQSPDAAMLKAFKGMALLRMGRVEEARAPLEEAAGQSADPSAAKMAKDLLI
;
A
#
# COMPACT_ATOMS: atom_id res chain seq x y z
N MET A 1 -20.98 21.00 -0.52
CA MET A 1 -19.82 20.21 -1.00
C MET A 1 -20.06 18.79 -0.52
N PHE A 2 -20.24 17.83 -1.42
CA PHE A 2 -20.43 16.43 -1.02
C PHE A 2 -19.06 15.86 -0.66
N ASP A 3 -18.92 15.38 0.57
CA ASP A 3 -17.76 14.65 1.05
C ASP A 3 -18.19 13.22 1.37
N ILE A 4 -17.26 12.28 1.33
CA ILE A 4 -17.52 10.87 1.68
C ILE A 4 -17.30 10.74 3.19
N ALA A 5 -18.30 10.27 3.93
CA ALA A 5 -18.13 10.07 5.37
C ALA A 5 -16.98 9.08 5.64
N PRO A 6 -16.24 9.21 6.76
CA PRO A 6 -15.16 8.28 7.12
C PRO A 6 -15.57 6.79 7.04
N GLU A 7 -16.77 6.47 7.50
CA GLU A 7 -17.33 5.12 7.50
C GLU A 7 -17.58 4.60 6.08
N GLU A 8 -18.11 5.45 5.21
CA GLU A 8 -18.38 5.14 3.80
C GLU A 8 -17.07 4.98 3.02
N ALA A 9 -16.07 5.82 3.30
CA ALA A 9 -14.75 5.72 2.71
C ALA A 9 -14.09 4.38 3.10
N ARG A 10 -14.21 3.99 4.37
CA ARG A 10 -13.71 2.69 4.85
C ARG A 10 -14.43 1.51 4.20
N LEU A 11 -15.75 1.60 4.01
CA LEU A 11 -16.49 0.56 3.29
C LEU A 11 -16.01 0.44 1.84
N LEU A 12 -15.85 1.56 1.14
CA LEU A 12 -15.34 1.58 -0.24
C LEU A 12 -13.92 1.04 -0.33
N LEU A 13 -13.05 1.33 0.64
CA LEU A 13 -11.72 0.73 0.74
C LEU A 13 -11.79 -0.80 0.85
N ASN A 14 -12.67 -1.33 1.71
CA ASN A 14 -12.85 -2.77 1.84
C ASN A 14 -13.33 -3.39 0.52
N VAL A 15 -14.27 -2.75 -0.19
CA VAL A 15 -14.74 -3.22 -1.50
C VAL A 15 -13.62 -3.20 -2.54
N ALA A 16 -12.79 -2.16 -2.55
CA ALA A 16 -11.62 -2.09 -3.42
C ALA A 16 -10.64 -3.24 -3.13
N MET A 17 -10.35 -3.52 -1.86
CA MET A 17 -9.47 -4.62 -1.44
C MET A 17 -10.04 -6.00 -1.84
N MET A 18 -11.35 -6.21 -1.68
CA MET A 18 -12.00 -7.43 -2.16
C MET A 18 -11.96 -7.56 -3.68
N ALA A 19 -12.08 -6.45 -4.41
CA ALA A 19 -11.94 -6.44 -5.86
C ALA A 19 -10.50 -6.77 -6.28
N THR A 20 -9.50 -6.21 -5.59
CA THR A 20 -8.07 -6.52 -5.78
C THR A 20 -7.80 -8.01 -5.58
N GLY A 21 -8.20 -8.61 -4.45
CA GLY A 21 -8.02 -10.04 -4.19
C GLY A 21 -8.81 -10.96 -5.14
N GLY A 22 -9.89 -10.44 -5.74
CA GLY A 22 -10.68 -11.12 -6.76
C GLY A 22 -10.20 -10.88 -8.20
N ASN A 23 -9.00 -10.33 -8.42
CA ASN A 23 -8.43 -9.96 -9.72
C ASN A 23 -9.28 -9.00 -10.57
N ARG A 24 -10.20 -8.25 -9.94
CA ARG A 24 -11.02 -7.22 -10.58
C ARG A 24 -10.31 -5.86 -10.53
N PHE A 25 -9.11 -5.80 -11.08
CA PHE A 25 -8.19 -4.67 -10.92
C PHE A 25 -8.74 -3.34 -11.45
N VAL A 26 -9.44 -3.37 -12.59
CA VAL A 26 -10.08 -2.17 -13.16
C VAL A 26 -11.13 -1.59 -12.21
N SER A 27 -11.91 -2.45 -11.56
CA SER A 27 -12.92 -2.01 -10.59
C SER A 27 -12.26 -1.47 -9.33
N ALA A 28 -11.23 -2.14 -8.81
CA ALA A 28 -10.46 -1.67 -7.66
C ALA A 28 -9.86 -0.28 -7.94
N ALA A 29 -9.18 -0.11 -9.08
CA ALA A 29 -8.59 1.17 -9.49
C ALA A 29 -9.62 2.30 -9.56
N LYS A 30 -10.81 2.04 -10.12
CA LYS A 30 -11.88 3.05 -10.19
C LYS A 30 -12.36 3.48 -8.80
N ILE A 31 -12.49 2.54 -7.87
CA ILE A 31 -12.93 2.85 -6.49
C ILE A 31 -11.85 3.66 -5.77
N LEU A 32 -10.59 3.24 -5.83
CA LEU A 32 -9.48 3.95 -5.18
C LEU A 32 -9.27 5.34 -5.77
N ALA A 33 -9.38 5.50 -7.09
CA ALA A 33 -9.30 6.80 -7.74
C ALA A 33 -10.46 7.73 -7.31
N ALA A 34 -11.67 7.20 -7.13
CA ALA A 34 -12.78 7.99 -6.61
C ALA A 34 -12.50 8.45 -5.17
N LEU A 35 -12.02 7.55 -4.30
CA LEU A 35 -11.67 7.87 -2.92
C LEU A 35 -10.58 8.94 -2.81
N GLY A 36 -9.53 8.85 -3.64
CA GLY A 36 -8.43 9.81 -3.61
C GLY A 36 -8.82 11.24 -3.95
N ARG A 37 -9.94 11.44 -4.65
CA ARG A 37 -10.47 12.79 -4.94
C ARG A 37 -11.07 13.48 -3.71
N PHE A 38 -11.53 12.70 -2.73
CA PHE A 38 -12.16 13.22 -1.51
C PHE A 38 -11.22 13.13 -0.30
N ARG A 39 -10.32 12.14 -0.27
CA ARG A 39 -9.33 11.93 0.78
C ARG A 39 -7.90 11.85 0.24
N PRO A 40 -7.35 12.96 -0.29
CA PRO A 40 -5.94 12.99 -0.64
C PRO A 40 -5.08 12.78 0.63
N GLY A 41 -4.12 11.86 0.57
CA GLY A 41 -3.16 11.62 1.66
C GLY A 41 -3.63 10.68 2.79
N ASP A 42 -4.76 9.98 2.64
CA ASP A 42 -5.13 8.91 3.59
C ASP A 42 -4.14 7.73 3.46
N PRO A 43 -3.39 7.37 4.53
CA PRO A 43 -2.43 6.28 4.49
C PRO A 43 -3.07 4.93 4.12
N SER A 44 -4.33 4.72 4.48
CA SER A 44 -5.08 3.49 4.15
C SER A 44 -5.34 3.37 2.65
N LEU A 45 -5.64 4.51 2.00
CA LEU A 45 -5.81 4.59 0.56
C LEU A 45 -4.49 4.33 -0.17
N ALA A 46 -3.40 4.92 0.34
CA ALA A 46 -2.07 4.71 -0.21
C ALA A 46 -1.65 3.23 -0.14
N ALA A 47 -1.89 2.58 1.01
CA ALA A 47 -1.63 1.16 1.19
C ALA A 47 -2.46 0.29 0.22
N ALA A 48 -3.74 0.64 0.02
CA ALA A 48 -4.61 -0.07 -0.91
C ALA A 48 -4.15 0.06 -2.39
N ASN A 49 -3.70 1.25 -2.81
CA ASN A 49 -3.12 1.45 -4.15
C ASN A 49 -1.83 0.63 -4.34
N ALA A 50 -0.91 0.67 -3.37
CA ALA A 50 0.31 -0.14 -3.41
C ALA A 50 -0.02 -1.63 -3.54
N MET A 51 -0.96 -2.13 -2.74
CA MET A 51 -1.40 -3.52 -2.81
C MET A 51 -2.07 -3.87 -4.15
N LEU A 52 -2.82 -2.94 -4.75
CA LEU A 52 -3.38 -3.10 -6.09
C LEU A 52 -2.27 -3.29 -7.15
N PHE A 53 -1.25 -2.43 -7.17
CA PHE A 53 -0.10 -2.59 -8.08
C PHE A 53 0.60 -3.94 -7.90
N ILE A 54 0.89 -4.32 -6.65
CA ILE A 54 1.51 -5.61 -6.32
C ILE A 54 0.65 -6.79 -6.80
N SER A 55 -0.68 -6.71 -6.62
CA SER A 55 -1.61 -7.78 -7.03
C SER A 55 -1.74 -7.90 -8.54
N MET A 56 -1.55 -6.80 -9.28
CA MET A 56 -1.45 -6.81 -10.75
C MET A 56 -0.13 -7.40 -11.25
N GLY A 57 0.85 -7.61 -10.36
CA GLY A 57 2.22 -7.97 -10.73
C GLY A 57 3.06 -6.78 -11.21
N ASP A 58 2.53 -5.56 -11.12
CA ASP A 58 3.25 -4.33 -11.46
C ASP A 58 4.09 -3.88 -10.26
N PHE A 59 5.15 -4.63 -9.98
CA PHE A 59 6.00 -4.38 -8.82
C PHE A 59 6.81 -3.08 -8.95
N GLN A 60 7.23 -2.73 -10.17
CA GLN A 60 7.94 -1.47 -10.40
C GLN A 60 6.98 -0.28 -10.25
N GLY A 61 5.76 -0.37 -10.78
CA GLY A 61 4.72 0.64 -10.55
C GLY A 61 4.37 0.79 -9.06
N ALA A 62 4.36 -0.32 -8.29
CA ALA A 62 4.17 -0.26 -6.84
C ALA A 62 5.29 0.54 -6.15
N VAL A 63 6.57 0.27 -6.49
CA VAL A 63 7.71 1.00 -5.92
C VAL A 63 7.66 2.48 -6.30
N ASP A 64 7.42 2.78 -7.58
CA ASP A 64 7.37 4.16 -8.08
C ASP A 64 6.24 4.95 -7.41
N TYR A 65 5.05 4.35 -7.27
CA TYR A 65 3.93 4.94 -6.55
C TYR A 65 4.26 5.18 -5.07
N ILE A 66 4.85 4.18 -4.41
CA ILE A 66 5.20 4.29 -2.99
C ILE A 66 6.21 5.42 -2.75
N ASP A 67 7.25 5.51 -3.59
CA ASP A 67 8.32 6.49 -3.40
C ASP A 67 7.93 7.91 -3.80
N ARG A 68 7.14 8.06 -4.86
CA ARG A 68 6.83 9.38 -5.43
C ARG A 68 5.55 10.00 -4.91
N GLU A 69 4.60 9.19 -4.48
CA GLU A 69 3.28 9.67 -4.07
C GLU A 69 2.96 9.32 -2.62
N ALA A 70 3.19 8.08 -2.21
CA ALA A 70 2.69 7.61 -0.91
C ALA A 70 3.56 8.07 0.28
N LEU A 71 4.85 7.71 0.30
CA LEU A 71 5.76 8.05 1.40
C LEU A 71 5.99 9.57 1.57
N PRO A 72 6.02 10.41 0.52
CA PRO A 72 6.08 11.87 0.71
C PRO A 72 4.91 12.43 1.53
N GLN A 73 3.74 11.79 1.47
CA GLN A 73 2.55 12.19 2.24
C GLN A 73 2.46 11.48 3.60
N SER A 74 3.09 10.31 3.73
CA SER A 74 3.06 9.50 4.96
C SER A 74 4.42 8.84 5.23
N PRO A 75 5.44 9.63 5.64
CA PRO A 75 6.82 9.13 5.76
C PRO A 75 6.98 7.99 6.78
N ASP A 76 6.12 7.97 7.79
CA ASP A 76 6.16 7.01 8.90
C ASP A 76 5.26 5.79 8.69
N ALA A 77 4.62 5.66 7.53
CA ALA A 77 3.74 4.53 7.23
C ALA A 77 4.54 3.23 7.02
N ALA A 78 4.72 2.48 8.10
CA ALA A 78 5.46 1.22 8.11
C ALA A 78 4.92 0.20 7.09
N MET A 79 3.60 0.15 6.89
CA MET A 79 2.99 -0.77 5.93
C MET A 79 3.39 -0.45 4.47
N LEU A 80 3.56 0.82 4.11
CA LEU A 80 4.06 1.21 2.79
C LEU A 80 5.50 0.77 2.58
N LYS A 81 6.34 0.87 3.62
CA LYS A 81 7.72 0.38 3.59
C LYS A 81 7.78 -1.15 3.45
N ALA A 82 6.92 -1.86 4.16
CA ALA A 82 6.78 -3.32 4.01
C ALA A 82 6.35 -3.72 2.59
N PHE A 83 5.37 -3.01 2.00
CA PHE A 83 4.94 -3.25 0.62
C PHE A 83 6.01 -2.92 -0.41
N LYS A 84 6.79 -1.85 -0.20
CA LYS A 84 7.96 -1.55 -1.05
C LYS A 84 8.97 -2.69 -1.00
N GLY A 85 9.30 -3.16 0.20
CA GLY A 85 10.18 -4.32 0.39
C GLY A 85 9.67 -5.57 -0.32
N MET A 86 8.38 -5.89 -0.16
CA MET A 86 7.75 -7.01 -0.87
C MET A 86 7.85 -6.86 -2.39
N ALA A 87 7.53 -5.68 -2.95
CA ALA A 87 7.63 -5.44 -4.38
C ALA A 87 9.06 -5.59 -4.90
N LEU A 88 10.06 -5.08 -4.17
CA LEU A 88 11.48 -5.23 -4.50
C LEU A 88 11.93 -6.70 -4.47
N LEU A 89 11.52 -7.48 -3.47
CA LEU A 89 11.79 -8.92 -3.41
C LEU A 89 11.18 -9.67 -4.60
N ARG A 90 9.95 -9.32 -5.01
CA ARG A 90 9.29 -9.92 -6.18
C ARG A 90 9.99 -9.60 -7.50
N MET A 91 10.78 -8.52 -7.54
CA MET A 91 11.66 -8.17 -8.66
C MET A 91 13.07 -8.76 -8.54
N GLY A 92 13.39 -9.50 -7.47
CA GLY A 92 14.73 -10.02 -7.20
C GLY A 92 15.74 -8.98 -6.69
N ARG A 93 15.29 -7.76 -6.35
CA ARG A 93 16.10 -6.64 -5.85
C ARG A 93 16.28 -6.75 -4.33
N VAL A 94 16.90 -7.85 -3.88
CA VAL A 94 16.98 -8.23 -2.46
C VAL A 94 17.70 -7.17 -1.62
N GLU A 95 18.84 -6.68 -2.09
CA GLU A 95 19.62 -5.67 -1.35
C GLU A 95 18.83 -4.38 -1.11
N GLU A 96 18.03 -3.95 -2.10
CA GLU A 96 17.22 -2.74 -1.98
C GLU A 96 15.99 -2.94 -1.10
N ALA A 97 15.49 -4.17 -0.99
CA ALA A 97 14.38 -4.51 -0.11
C ALA A 97 14.75 -4.47 1.37
N ARG A 98 16.03 -4.68 1.70
CA ARG A 98 16.51 -4.85 3.07
C ARG A 98 16.21 -3.64 3.96
N ALA A 99 16.63 -2.45 3.53
CA ALA A 99 16.44 -1.21 4.30
C ALA A 99 14.96 -0.89 4.62
N PRO A 100 14.03 -0.84 3.64
CA PRO A 100 12.62 -0.56 3.95
C PRO A 100 11.95 -1.65 4.80
N LEU A 101 12.36 -2.92 4.66
CA LEU A 101 11.87 -3.99 5.52
C LEU A 101 12.40 -3.88 6.95
N GLU A 102 13.67 -3.54 7.16
CA GLU A 102 14.23 -3.31 8.49
C GLU A 102 13.54 -2.14 9.20
N GLU A 103 13.30 -1.04 8.48
CA GLU A 103 12.53 0.10 9.01
C GLU A 103 11.11 -0.29 9.42
N ALA A 104 10.41 -1.07 8.59
CA ALA A 104 9.06 -1.55 8.92
C ALA A 104 9.06 -2.54 10.09
N ALA A 105 10.04 -3.45 10.14
CA ALA A 105 10.19 -4.46 11.19
C ALA A 105 10.47 -3.84 12.58
N GLY A 106 11.13 -2.70 12.61
CA GLY A 106 11.40 -1.93 13.82
C GLY A 106 10.20 -1.16 14.37
N GLN A 107 9.10 -1.06 13.61
CA GLN A 107 8.03 -0.13 13.95
C GLN A 107 6.95 -0.76 14.84
N SER A 108 7.01 -0.48 16.14
CA SER A 108 6.11 -1.09 17.14
C SER A 108 4.67 -0.57 17.10
N ALA A 109 4.46 0.64 16.55
CA ALA A 109 3.13 1.24 16.42
C ALA A 109 2.25 0.56 15.35
N ASP A 110 2.85 -0.23 14.45
CA ASP A 110 2.15 -1.04 13.45
C ASP A 110 2.63 -2.50 13.51
N PRO A 111 2.10 -3.30 14.47
CA PRO A 111 2.51 -4.69 14.64
C PRO A 111 2.27 -5.56 13.40
N SER A 112 1.29 -5.21 12.58
CA SER A 112 0.98 -5.93 11.34
C SER A 112 2.05 -5.69 10.29
N ALA A 113 2.46 -4.44 10.06
CA ALA A 113 3.57 -4.12 9.18
C ALA A 113 4.89 -4.71 9.69
N ALA A 114 5.15 -4.62 11.00
CA ALA A 114 6.37 -5.15 11.59
C ALA A 114 6.46 -6.67 11.45
N LYS A 115 5.34 -7.38 11.64
CA LYS A 115 5.29 -8.83 11.42
C LYS A 115 5.53 -9.18 9.97
N MET A 116 4.81 -8.55 9.04
CA MET A 116 4.98 -8.78 7.60
C MET A 116 6.43 -8.55 7.16
N ALA A 117 7.05 -7.47 7.63
CA ALA A 117 8.42 -7.16 7.26
C ALA A 117 9.42 -8.19 7.80
N LYS A 118 9.24 -8.68 9.04
CA LYS A 118 10.06 -9.76 9.61
C LYS A 118 9.90 -11.06 8.84
N ASP A 119 8.67 -11.39 8.44
CA ASP A 119 8.36 -12.58 7.64
C ASP A 119 8.98 -12.52 6.22
N LEU A 120 9.41 -11.33 5.76
CA LEU A 120 10.05 -11.12 4.46
C LEU A 120 11.58 -11.00 4.54
N LEU A 121 12.16 -10.89 5.74
CA LEU A 121 13.61 -10.75 5.98
C LEU A 121 14.34 -12.09 6.20
N ILE A 122 13.64 -13.21 6.07
CA ILE A 122 14.14 -14.59 6.27
C ILE A 122 15.18 -15.03 5.24
#